data_AF-K2BQS1-F1
#
_entry.id   AF-K2BQS1-F1
#
_cell.length_a   1.000
_cell.length_b   1.000
_cell.length_c   1.000
_cell.angle_alpha   90.00
_cell.angle_beta   90.00
_cell.angle_gamma   90.00
#
_symmetry.space_group_name_H-M   'P 1'
#
loop_
_entity.id
_entity.type
_entity.pdbx_description
1 polymer ?
#
loop_
_entity_poly.entity_id
_entity_poly.type
_entity_poly.pdbx_seq_one_letter_code
_entity_poly.pdbx_strand_id
1 'polypeptide(L)'
;MVKQALADVVVRAKLWLTSANSINLARLIPQSFYYFVAYGQVRKMLGKVTKVTTKLPMVFSVPSGNFGNLTAGVMAKRSGLPIQRFVAATNSNDVVPEYLRTGLFTPRPSIATLSNAMDVGNPSNFARLLDLYQYSVAAMQQDIVGTVTSEDETKQTLMELWQKKYLIDPHTAVAYHGLQQYRAQTKQPVYGVVLSTAQAAKFADRVEPIIGTKIKIPSQLAAALNKPVLAQTISVNYTDLQSILVE
;
A
#
# COMPACT_ATOMS: atom_id res chain seq x y z
N MET A 1 16.40 6.27 14.38
CA MET A 1 16.06 7.63 14.85
C MET A 1 14.65 7.75 15.45
N VAL A 2 13.53 7.70 14.71
CA VAL A 2 12.18 7.96 15.30
C VAL A 2 11.81 7.05 16.48
N LYS A 3 12.00 5.72 16.36
CA LYS A 3 11.72 4.79 17.48
C LYS A 3 12.57 5.09 18.72
N GLN A 4 13.79 5.56 18.51
CA GLN A 4 14.71 5.93 19.58
C GLN A 4 14.24 7.22 20.27
N ALA A 5 13.82 8.25 19.52
CA ALA A 5 13.23 9.47 20.06
C ALA A 5 12.03 9.21 20.96
N LEU A 6 11.15 8.27 20.57
CA LEU A 6 9.97 7.90 21.36
C LEU A 6 10.31 7.16 22.66
N ALA A 7 11.50 6.56 22.76
CA ALA A 7 11.98 5.86 23.94
C ALA A 7 12.91 6.71 24.82
N ASP A 8 13.39 7.83 24.30
CA ASP A 8 14.40 8.68 24.93
C ASP A 8 13.83 9.49 26.10
N VAL A 9 14.44 9.33 27.27
CA VAL A 9 13.98 9.97 28.52
C VAL A 9 14.16 11.48 28.48
N VAL A 10 15.26 11.98 27.91
CA VAL A 10 15.58 13.42 27.86
C VAL A 10 14.58 14.13 26.94
N VAL A 11 14.31 13.54 25.77
CA VAL A 11 13.34 14.10 24.83
C VAL A 11 11.92 14.06 25.39
N ARG A 12 11.53 12.95 26.02
CA ARG A 12 10.19 12.79 26.63
C ARG A 12 9.97 13.71 27.83
N ALA A 13 11.03 14.14 28.53
CA ALA A 13 10.92 15.10 29.62
C ALA A 13 10.57 16.51 29.12
N LYS A 14 10.95 16.87 27.88
CA LYS A 14 10.71 18.19 27.30
C LYS A 14 9.52 18.23 26.34
N LEU A 15 9.27 17.13 25.61
CA LEU A 15 8.25 17.06 24.56
C LEU A 15 7.28 15.90 24.78
N TRP A 16 6.00 16.16 24.54
CA TRP A 16 4.98 15.11 24.41
C TRP A 16 4.99 14.51 23.01
N LEU A 17 5.97 13.65 22.74
CA LEU A 17 6.08 12.99 21.45
C LEU A 17 4.97 11.96 21.23
N THR A 18 4.39 11.99 20.03
CA THR A 18 3.52 10.95 19.51
C THR A 18 3.96 10.57 18.09
N SER A 19 3.41 9.50 17.55
CA SER A 19 3.68 9.10 16.17
C SER A 19 2.42 9.02 15.33
N ALA A 20 2.46 9.65 14.17
CA ALA A 20 1.45 9.54 13.11
C ALA A 20 1.87 8.52 12.03
N ASN A 21 2.77 7.58 12.33
CA ASN A 21 3.09 6.49 11.42
C ASN A 21 2.08 5.32 11.59
N SER A 22 2.18 4.31 10.73
CA SER A 22 1.28 3.15 10.74
C SER A 22 1.44 2.26 11.99
N ILE A 23 2.42 2.53 12.87
CA ILE A 23 2.48 1.91 14.20
C ILE A 23 1.30 2.38 15.07
N ASN A 24 0.72 3.55 14.80
CA ASN A 24 -0.45 4.02 15.53
C ASN A 24 -1.75 3.30 15.09
N LEU A 25 -2.49 2.72 16.04
CA LEU A 25 -3.78 2.06 15.78
C LEU A 25 -4.81 3.01 15.15
N ALA A 26 -4.76 4.30 15.49
CA ALA A 26 -5.62 5.33 14.91
C ALA A 26 -5.37 5.55 13.42
N ARG A 27 -4.26 5.04 12.85
CA ARG A 27 -4.09 4.96 11.39
C ARG A 27 -4.57 3.64 10.80
N LEU A 28 -4.51 2.55 11.55
CA LEU A 28 -4.86 1.21 11.05
C LEU A 28 -6.38 1.04 10.95
N ILE A 29 -7.13 1.41 12.00
CA ILE A 29 -8.57 1.18 12.06
C ILE A 29 -9.33 1.97 10.98
N PRO A 30 -9.11 3.29 10.77
CA PRO A 30 -9.88 4.03 9.78
C PRO A 30 -9.64 3.56 8.35
N GLN A 31 -8.50 2.92 8.08
CA GLN A 31 -8.24 2.32 6.77
C GLN A 31 -9.21 1.17 6.44
N SER A 32 -9.75 0.48 7.44
CA SER A 32 -10.75 -0.57 7.19
C SER A 32 -12.03 -0.01 6.55
N PHE A 33 -12.40 1.23 6.82
CA PHE A 33 -13.68 1.81 6.40
C PHE A 33 -13.82 1.90 4.87
N TYR A 34 -12.76 2.22 4.13
CA TYR A 34 -12.86 2.28 2.67
C TYR A 34 -13.05 0.90 2.02
N TYR A 35 -12.70 -0.20 2.69
CA TYR A 35 -13.05 -1.54 2.20
C TYR A 35 -14.56 -1.77 2.24
N PHE A 36 -15.23 -1.37 3.34
CA PHE A 36 -16.70 -1.42 3.45
C PHE A 36 -17.37 -0.52 2.39
N VAL A 37 -16.87 0.71 2.22
CA VAL A 37 -17.39 1.65 1.23
C VAL A 37 -17.21 1.10 -0.19
N ALA A 38 -16.02 0.63 -0.55
CA ALA A 38 -15.75 0.05 -1.86
C ALA A 38 -16.64 -1.18 -2.13
N TYR A 39 -16.76 -2.08 -1.16
CA TYR A 39 -17.65 -3.24 -1.27
C TYR A 39 -19.11 -2.83 -1.50
N GLY A 40 -19.60 -1.85 -0.75
CA GLY A 40 -20.95 -1.28 -0.92
C GLY A 40 -21.16 -0.63 -2.29
N GLN A 41 -20.17 0.10 -2.80
CA GLN A 41 -20.22 0.74 -4.12
C GLN A 41 -20.26 -0.29 -5.25
N VAL A 42 -19.37 -1.30 -5.21
CA VAL A 42 -19.38 -2.39 -6.19
C VAL A 42 -20.71 -3.14 -6.14
N ARG A 43 -21.23 -3.43 -4.94
CA ARG A 43 -22.58 -4.01 -4.79
C ARG A 43 -23.67 -3.14 -5.42
N LYS A 44 -23.65 -1.82 -5.23
CA LYS A 44 -24.63 -0.92 -5.83
C LYS A 44 -24.52 -0.88 -7.35
N MET A 45 -23.31 -0.93 -7.90
CA MET A 45 -23.08 -1.00 -9.35
C MET A 45 -23.62 -2.30 -9.94
N LEU A 46 -23.41 -3.44 -9.26
CA LEU A 46 -23.87 -4.75 -9.71
C LEU A 46 -25.35 -5.03 -9.39
N GLY A 47 -25.89 -4.42 -8.34
CA GLY A 47 -27.28 -4.56 -7.89
C GLY A 47 -28.30 -3.82 -8.76
N LYS A 48 -27.85 -3.02 -9.74
CA LYS A 48 -28.68 -2.60 -10.89
C LYS A 48 -28.85 -3.73 -11.93
N VAL A 49 -28.17 -4.88 -11.78
CA VAL A 49 -28.14 -5.97 -12.75
C VAL A 49 -28.68 -7.30 -12.20
N THR A 50 -28.72 -7.56 -10.88
CA THR A 50 -29.31 -8.81 -10.33
C THR A 50 -29.84 -8.69 -8.90
N LYS A 51 -30.87 -9.48 -8.54
CA LYS A 51 -31.40 -9.64 -7.18
C LYS A 51 -30.30 -10.19 -6.25
N VAL A 52 -29.61 -9.31 -5.51
CA VAL A 52 -28.42 -9.64 -4.71
C VAL A 52 -28.78 -10.35 -3.40
N THR A 53 -28.81 -11.68 -3.42
CA THR A 53 -28.79 -12.56 -2.22
C THR A 53 -27.48 -13.33 -2.08
N THR A 54 -26.58 -13.26 -3.07
CA THR A 54 -25.29 -13.99 -3.10
C THR A 54 -24.09 -13.13 -2.68
N LYS A 55 -23.18 -13.74 -1.91
CA LYS A 55 -21.85 -13.17 -1.61
C LYS A 55 -21.11 -12.89 -2.92
N LEU A 56 -20.53 -11.70 -3.07
CA LEU A 56 -19.75 -11.36 -4.26
C LEU A 56 -18.35 -11.99 -4.15
N PRO A 57 -17.82 -12.63 -5.21
CA PRO A 57 -16.43 -13.09 -5.27
C PRO A 57 -15.48 -11.87 -5.42
N MET A 58 -15.39 -11.05 -4.38
CA MET A 58 -14.67 -9.78 -4.42
C MET A 58 -13.23 -9.95 -3.96
N VAL A 59 -12.30 -9.47 -4.79
CA VAL A 59 -10.86 -9.58 -4.54
C VAL A 59 -10.27 -8.18 -4.50
N PHE A 60 -9.59 -7.85 -3.40
CA PHE A 60 -8.93 -6.55 -3.23
C PHE A 60 -7.44 -6.68 -3.53
N SER A 61 -6.95 -5.95 -4.53
CA SER A 61 -5.53 -5.82 -4.79
C SER A 61 -4.98 -4.55 -4.16
N VAL A 62 -4.00 -4.74 -3.27
CA VAL A 62 -3.49 -3.70 -2.39
C VAL A 62 -1.99 -3.50 -2.67
N PRO A 63 -1.58 -2.33 -3.19
CA PRO A 63 -0.16 -2.03 -3.32
C PRO A 63 0.45 -1.90 -1.93
N SER A 64 1.36 -2.81 -1.59
CA SER A 64 1.78 -3.06 -0.21
C SER A 64 3.28 -2.86 -0.05
N GLY A 65 3.66 -1.82 0.70
CA GLY A 65 5.01 -1.63 1.24
C GLY A 65 5.08 -2.04 2.70
N ASN A 66 4.63 -1.15 3.60
CA ASN A 66 4.61 -1.40 5.05
C ASN A 66 3.46 -2.31 5.56
N PHE A 67 2.62 -2.86 4.66
CA PHE A 67 1.49 -3.77 4.95
C PHE A 67 0.34 -3.25 5.83
N GLY A 68 0.33 -1.98 6.23
CA GLY A 68 -0.75 -1.42 7.06
C GLY A 68 -2.12 -1.44 6.37
N ASN A 69 -2.19 -1.07 5.09
CA ASN A 69 -3.43 -1.03 4.31
C ASN A 69 -4.06 -2.43 4.18
N LEU A 70 -3.27 -3.43 3.75
CA LEU A 70 -3.74 -4.81 3.64
C LEU A 70 -4.17 -5.37 5.01
N THR A 71 -3.42 -5.06 6.07
CA THR A 71 -3.81 -5.46 7.44
C THR A 71 -5.18 -4.89 7.81
N ALA A 72 -5.47 -3.63 7.49
CA ALA A 72 -6.78 -3.03 7.71
C ALA A 72 -7.90 -3.72 6.89
N GLY A 73 -7.59 -4.16 5.67
CA GLY A 73 -8.49 -4.97 4.85
C GLY A 73 -8.80 -6.32 5.50
N VAL A 74 -7.79 -7.01 6.02
CA VAL A 74 -7.98 -8.27 6.76
C VAL A 74 -8.82 -8.05 8.02
N MET A 75 -8.61 -6.95 8.74
CA MET A 75 -9.49 -6.57 9.86
C MET A 75 -10.95 -6.40 9.39
N ALA A 76 -11.19 -5.71 8.27
CA ALA A 76 -12.53 -5.58 7.71
C ALA A 76 -13.17 -6.94 7.38
N LYS A 77 -12.41 -7.85 6.77
CA LYS A 77 -12.86 -9.23 6.47
C LYS A 77 -13.25 -9.98 7.75
N ARG A 78 -12.41 -9.91 8.78
CA ARG A 78 -12.67 -10.57 10.07
C ARG A 78 -13.84 -9.99 10.84
N SER A 79 -14.15 -8.71 10.63
CA SER A 79 -15.37 -8.08 11.13
C SER A 79 -16.64 -8.50 10.38
N GLY A 80 -16.55 -9.39 9.38
CA GLY A 80 -17.69 -9.97 8.67
C GLY A 80 -17.90 -9.45 7.24
N LEU A 81 -17.04 -8.56 6.74
CA LEU A 81 -17.12 -8.13 5.33
C LEU A 81 -16.74 -9.30 4.41
N PRO A 82 -17.62 -9.76 3.49
CA PRO A 82 -17.39 -10.98 2.72
C PRO A 82 -16.43 -10.72 1.55
N ILE A 83 -15.14 -10.58 1.88
CA ILE A 83 -14.04 -10.49 0.93
C ILE A 83 -13.55 -11.91 0.61
N GLN A 84 -13.49 -12.24 -0.68
CA GLN A 84 -13.00 -13.54 -1.12
C GLN A 84 -11.52 -13.67 -0.84
N ARG A 85 -10.68 -12.82 -1.44
CA ARG A 85 -9.22 -12.83 -1.33
C ARG A 85 -8.63 -11.41 -1.34
N PHE A 86 -7.40 -11.30 -0.88
CA PHE A 86 -6.54 -10.16 -1.07
C PHE A 86 -5.37 -10.52 -1.99
N VAL A 87 -4.96 -9.58 -2.82
CA VAL A 87 -3.68 -9.61 -3.52
C VAL A 87 -2.74 -8.64 -2.82
N ALA A 88 -1.71 -9.18 -2.18
CA ALA A 88 -0.59 -8.44 -1.63
C ALA A 88 0.39 -8.11 -2.76
N ALA A 89 0.10 -7.02 -3.47
CA ALA A 89 0.91 -6.59 -4.62
C ALA A 89 2.12 -5.79 -4.16
N THR A 90 3.32 -6.32 -4.37
CA THR A 90 4.58 -5.62 -4.09
C THR A 90 5.32 -5.30 -5.39
N ASN A 91 6.23 -4.34 -5.32
CA ASN A 91 7.26 -4.19 -6.34
C ASN A 91 8.37 -5.22 -6.09
N SER A 92 9.58 -5.00 -6.62
CA SER A 92 10.76 -5.86 -6.39
C SER A 92 11.12 -6.10 -4.91
N ASN A 93 10.57 -5.33 -3.97
CA ASN A 93 10.68 -5.56 -2.53
C ASN A 93 9.64 -6.60 -2.09
N ASP A 94 9.97 -7.87 -2.30
CA ASP A 94 9.04 -9.01 -2.28
C ASP A 94 9.06 -9.86 -0.98
N VAL A 95 9.51 -9.30 0.14
CA VAL A 95 9.71 -10.05 1.40
C VAL A 95 8.44 -10.79 1.85
N VAL A 96 7.25 -10.20 1.66
CA VAL A 96 5.98 -10.85 2.04
C VAL A 96 5.48 -11.84 0.98
N PRO A 97 5.51 -11.55 -0.33
CA PRO A 97 5.30 -12.59 -1.35
C PRO A 97 6.21 -13.82 -1.17
N GLU A 98 7.48 -13.62 -0.83
CA GLU A 98 8.39 -14.72 -0.50
C GLU A 98 7.90 -15.50 0.72
N TYR A 99 7.58 -14.82 1.83
CA TYR A 99 7.02 -15.47 3.02
C TYR A 99 5.75 -16.27 2.69
N LEU A 100 4.84 -15.71 1.88
CA LEU A 100 3.62 -16.39 1.48
C LEU A 100 3.88 -17.63 0.63
N ARG A 101 5.05 -17.75 -0.02
CA ARG A 101 5.47 -18.93 -0.79
C ARG A 101 6.23 -19.94 0.05
N THR A 102 7.11 -19.49 0.94
CA THR A 102 8.11 -20.33 1.63
C THR A 102 7.85 -20.52 3.12
N GLY A 103 7.07 -19.63 3.74
CA GLY A 103 6.91 -19.53 5.19
C GLY A 103 8.09 -18.86 5.90
N LEU A 104 9.14 -18.45 5.19
CA LEU A 104 10.34 -17.83 5.75
C LEU A 104 10.27 -16.31 5.60
N PHE A 105 10.33 -15.60 6.73
CA PHE A 105 10.35 -14.14 6.74
C PHE A 105 11.80 -13.65 6.83
N THR A 106 12.31 -13.13 5.72
CA THR A 106 13.71 -12.67 5.59
C THR A 106 13.75 -11.19 5.23
N PRO A 107 13.76 -10.27 6.22
CA PRO A 107 13.94 -8.85 5.96
C PRO A 107 15.27 -8.57 5.26
N ARG A 108 15.28 -7.60 4.35
CA ARG A 108 16.46 -7.20 3.56
C ARG A 108 16.48 -5.70 3.28
N PRO A 109 17.61 -5.12 2.84
CA PRO A 109 17.66 -3.73 2.41
C PRO A 109 16.63 -3.45 1.29
N SER A 110 16.02 -2.26 1.33
CA SER A 110 15.07 -1.85 0.29
C SER A 110 15.77 -1.61 -1.05
N ILE A 111 15.15 -2.04 -2.13
CA ILE A 111 15.54 -1.75 -3.51
C ILE A 111 14.70 -0.56 -3.98
N ALA A 112 15.35 0.46 -4.56
CA ALA A 112 14.66 1.63 -5.09
C ALA A 112 13.89 1.29 -6.37
N THR A 113 12.64 1.76 -6.49
CA THR A 113 11.80 1.55 -7.67
C THR A 113 10.96 2.79 -8.03
N LEU A 114 10.25 2.72 -9.17
CA LEU A 114 9.22 3.70 -9.54
C LEU A 114 8.14 3.89 -8.46
N SER A 115 7.78 2.82 -7.73
CA SER A 115 6.75 2.82 -6.68
C SER A 115 7.38 3.00 -5.29
N ASN A 116 8.08 4.10 -5.10
CA ASN A 116 8.96 4.34 -3.94
C ASN A 116 8.31 4.22 -2.56
N ALA A 117 7.01 4.48 -2.41
CA ALA A 117 6.34 4.29 -1.12
C ALA A 117 6.21 2.80 -0.73
N MET A 118 6.47 1.90 -1.66
CA MET A 118 6.48 0.45 -1.48
C MET A 118 7.89 -0.14 -1.34
N ASP A 119 8.95 0.69 -1.41
CA ASP A 119 10.34 0.25 -1.27
C ASP A 119 10.65 -0.08 0.20
N VAL A 120 10.12 -1.21 0.67
CA VAL A 120 10.12 -1.63 2.07
C VAL A 120 10.58 -3.08 2.16
N GLY A 121 11.86 -3.28 2.48
CA GLY A 121 12.41 -4.61 2.74
C GLY A 121 12.20 -5.12 4.18
N ASN A 122 11.61 -4.31 5.08
CA ASN A 122 11.20 -4.75 6.42
C ASN A 122 9.84 -4.13 6.81
N PRO A 123 8.71 -4.77 6.45
CA PRO A 123 7.38 -4.21 6.61
C PRO A 123 6.90 -4.19 8.07
N SER A 124 6.83 -2.99 8.66
CA SER A 124 6.53 -2.81 10.08
C SER A 124 5.15 -3.31 10.54
N ASN A 125 4.12 -3.37 9.68
CA ASN A 125 2.80 -3.90 10.07
C ASN A 125 2.67 -5.40 9.82
N PHE A 126 3.68 -6.05 9.23
CA PHE A 126 3.58 -7.47 8.93
C PHE A 126 3.46 -8.32 10.21
N ALA A 127 4.09 -7.90 11.32
CA ALA A 127 3.91 -8.53 12.62
C ALA A 127 2.44 -8.61 13.07
N ARG A 128 1.63 -7.57 12.80
CA ARG A 128 0.19 -7.58 13.11
C ARG A 128 -0.58 -8.53 12.22
N LEU A 129 -0.20 -8.58 10.95
CA LEU A 129 -0.81 -9.49 10.00
C LEU A 129 -0.53 -10.94 10.40
N LEU A 130 0.71 -11.27 10.78
CA LEU A 130 1.08 -12.58 11.32
C LEU A 130 0.25 -12.94 12.55
N ASP A 131 0.13 -12.02 13.52
CA ASP A 131 -0.64 -12.22 14.74
C ASP A 131 -2.12 -12.50 14.45
N LEU A 132 -2.74 -11.75 13.54
CA LEU A 132 -4.10 -12.03 13.09
C LEU A 132 -4.21 -13.49 12.64
N TYR A 133 -3.32 -13.99 11.78
CA TYR A 133 -3.36 -15.38 11.32
C TYR A 133 -2.72 -16.40 12.27
N GLN A 134 -2.43 -16.03 13.53
CA GLN A 134 -1.79 -16.90 14.52
C GLN A 134 -0.51 -17.53 13.98
N TYR A 135 0.26 -16.77 13.20
CA TYR A 135 1.50 -17.19 12.55
C TYR A 135 1.35 -18.39 11.59
N SER A 136 0.13 -18.72 11.15
CA SER A 136 -0.14 -19.80 10.19
C SER A 136 -0.03 -19.31 8.75
N VAL A 137 1.05 -19.68 8.08
CA VAL A 137 1.25 -19.44 6.64
C VAL A 137 0.09 -20.01 5.82
N ALA A 138 -0.32 -21.24 6.15
CA ALA A 138 -1.42 -21.91 5.45
C ALA A 138 -2.74 -21.12 5.58
N ALA A 139 -3.05 -20.57 6.76
CA ALA A 139 -4.23 -19.74 6.94
C ALA A 139 -4.12 -18.42 6.16
N MET A 140 -2.94 -17.78 6.15
CA MET A 140 -2.70 -16.59 5.34
C MET A 140 -2.91 -16.86 3.85
N GLN A 141 -2.39 -17.99 3.34
CA GLN A 141 -2.53 -18.40 1.94
C GLN A 141 -3.98 -18.68 1.52
N GLN A 142 -4.91 -18.92 2.46
CA GLN A 142 -6.33 -19.04 2.13
C GLN A 142 -6.97 -17.70 1.77
N ASP A 143 -6.46 -16.61 2.36
CA ASP A 143 -7.05 -15.28 2.23
C ASP A 143 -6.20 -14.32 1.38
N ILE A 144 -4.90 -14.54 1.27
CA ILE A 144 -3.93 -13.62 0.69
C ILE A 144 -3.08 -14.34 -0.35
N VAL A 145 -2.94 -13.73 -1.52
CA VAL A 145 -1.99 -14.14 -2.56
C VAL A 145 -0.93 -13.05 -2.68
N GLY A 146 0.34 -13.43 -2.64
CA GLY A 146 1.45 -12.52 -2.89
C GLY A 146 1.77 -12.43 -4.37
N THR A 147 1.97 -11.23 -4.89
CA THR A 147 2.36 -10.98 -6.29
C THR A 147 3.49 -9.96 -6.34
N VAL A 148 4.42 -10.17 -7.26
CA VAL A 148 5.57 -9.29 -7.48
C VAL A 148 5.45 -8.68 -8.86
N THR A 149 5.63 -7.37 -8.95
CA THR A 149 5.66 -6.63 -10.20
C THR A 149 7.02 -5.95 -10.33
N SER A 150 7.75 -6.30 -11.37
CA SER A 150 9.03 -5.68 -11.74
C SER A 150 8.86 -4.24 -12.21
N GLU A 151 9.98 -3.53 -12.35
CA GLU A 151 9.96 -2.16 -12.84
C GLU A 151 9.50 -2.05 -14.30
N ASP A 152 9.86 -3.03 -15.13
CA ASP A 152 9.43 -3.06 -16.54
C ASP A 152 7.96 -3.44 -16.68
N GLU A 153 7.46 -4.39 -15.89
CA GLU A 153 6.02 -4.69 -15.83
C GLU A 153 5.21 -3.49 -15.31
N THR A 154 5.78 -2.71 -14.39
CA THR A 154 5.17 -1.45 -13.91
C THR A 154 5.05 -0.45 -15.06
N LYS A 155 6.11 -0.24 -15.85
CA LYS A 155 6.08 0.65 -17.03
C LYS A 155 5.08 0.17 -18.08
N GLN A 156 5.06 -1.14 -18.37
CA GLN A 156 4.12 -1.73 -19.31
C GLN A 156 2.67 -1.52 -18.87
N THR A 157 2.38 -1.72 -17.58
CA THR A 157 1.04 -1.48 -17.02
C THR A 157 0.63 -0.01 -17.10
N LEU A 158 1.55 0.92 -16.85
CA LEU A 158 1.31 2.36 -17.01
C LEU A 158 0.94 2.68 -18.47
N MET A 159 1.67 2.15 -19.44
CA MET A 159 1.37 2.32 -20.87
C MET A 159 0.04 1.69 -21.26
N GLU A 160 -0.26 0.46 -20.79
CA GLU A 160 -1.51 -0.24 -21.07
C GLU A 160 -2.72 0.58 -20.62
N LEU A 161 -2.72 1.06 -19.38
CA LEU A 161 -3.85 1.84 -18.87
C LEU A 161 -3.92 3.24 -19.47
N TRP A 162 -2.77 3.84 -19.80
CA TRP A 162 -2.75 5.11 -20.54
C TRP A 162 -3.38 4.99 -21.94
N GLN A 163 -3.09 3.91 -22.67
CA GLN A 163 -3.74 3.61 -23.96
C GLN A 163 -5.26 3.48 -23.81
N LYS A 164 -5.72 2.92 -22.68
CA LYS A 164 -7.14 2.85 -22.28
C LYS A 164 -7.69 4.16 -21.70
N LYS A 165 -6.93 5.27 -21.79
CA LYS A 165 -7.27 6.61 -21.29
C LYS A 165 -7.50 6.66 -19.77
N TYR A 166 -6.85 5.77 -19.02
CA TYR A 166 -6.90 5.72 -17.57
C TYR A 166 -5.52 6.01 -16.99
N LEU A 167 -5.29 7.27 -16.59
CA LEU A 167 -4.03 7.70 -15.99
C LEU A 167 -3.93 7.23 -14.54
N ILE A 168 -2.86 6.51 -14.23
CA ILE A 168 -2.58 5.97 -12.89
C ILE A 168 -1.13 6.25 -12.48
N ASP A 169 -0.85 6.16 -11.19
CA ASP A 169 0.49 6.26 -10.63
C ASP A 169 1.18 4.87 -10.58
N PRO A 170 2.52 4.81 -10.37
CA PRO A 170 3.26 3.55 -10.32
C PRO A 170 2.76 2.55 -9.25
N HIS A 171 2.28 3.02 -8.09
CA HIS A 171 1.79 2.13 -7.03
C HIS A 171 0.47 1.47 -7.46
N THR A 172 -0.44 2.24 -8.05
CA THR A 172 -1.67 1.69 -8.63
C THR A 172 -1.37 0.69 -9.75
N ALA A 173 -0.33 0.94 -10.56
CA ALA A 173 0.11 0.01 -11.61
C ALA A 173 0.52 -1.35 -11.02
N VAL A 174 1.33 -1.36 -9.95
CA VAL A 174 1.73 -2.61 -9.26
C VAL A 174 0.51 -3.39 -8.77
N ALA A 175 -0.48 -2.73 -8.18
CA ALA A 175 -1.69 -3.39 -7.70
C ALA A 175 -2.59 -3.89 -8.83
N TYR A 176 -2.73 -3.13 -9.92
CA TYR A 176 -3.46 -3.58 -11.10
C TYR A 176 -2.79 -4.81 -11.72
N HIS A 177 -1.47 -4.77 -11.93
CA HIS A 177 -0.71 -5.88 -12.47
C HIS A 177 -0.82 -7.13 -11.60
N GLY A 178 -0.66 -7.01 -10.28
CA GLY A 178 -0.85 -8.12 -9.34
C GLY A 178 -2.27 -8.72 -9.41
N LEU A 179 -3.29 -7.89 -9.59
CA LEU A 179 -4.66 -8.39 -9.82
C LEU A 179 -4.78 -9.17 -11.13
N GLN A 180 -4.09 -8.74 -12.20
CA GLN A 180 -4.09 -9.48 -13.47
C GLN A 180 -3.33 -10.82 -13.36
N GLN A 181 -2.20 -10.85 -12.65
CA GLN A 181 -1.50 -12.10 -12.34
C GLN A 181 -2.41 -13.08 -11.59
N TYR A 182 -3.13 -12.61 -10.56
CA TYR A 182 -4.09 -13.44 -9.84
C TYR A 182 -5.24 -13.91 -10.74
N ARG A 183 -5.77 -13.03 -11.60
CA ARG A 183 -6.83 -13.36 -12.58
C ARG A 183 -6.40 -14.44 -13.57
N ALA A 184 -5.15 -14.42 -14.01
CA ALA A 184 -4.62 -15.44 -14.92
C ALA A 184 -4.51 -16.83 -14.27
N GLN A 185 -4.40 -16.89 -12.94
CA GLN A 185 -4.27 -18.15 -12.19
C GLN A 185 -5.62 -18.71 -11.72
N THR A 186 -6.62 -17.86 -11.49
CA THR A 186 -7.94 -18.31 -11.01
C THR A 186 -8.86 -18.69 -12.17
N LYS A 187 -9.56 -19.82 -12.03
CA LYS A 187 -10.62 -20.26 -12.97
C LYS A 187 -11.99 -19.67 -12.64
N GLN A 188 -12.11 -18.95 -11.53
CA GLN A 188 -13.38 -18.40 -11.05
C GLN A 188 -13.52 -16.93 -11.48
N PRO A 189 -14.73 -16.48 -11.86
CA PRO A 189 -14.98 -15.07 -12.09
C PRO A 189 -14.80 -14.29 -10.77
N VAL A 190 -14.05 -13.19 -10.83
CA VAL A 190 -13.78 -12.33 -9.66
C VAL A 190 -14.04 -10.86 -9.95
N TYR A 191 -14.68 -10.19 -9.00
CA TYR A 191 -14.80 -8.73 -8.99
C TYR A 191 -13.57 -8.14 -8.31
N GLY A 192 -12.65 -7.64 -9.12
CA GLY A 192 -11.39 -7.07 -8.65
C GLY A 192 -11.54 -5.59 -8.28
N VAL A 193 -11.09 -5.22 -7.09
CA VAL A 193 -10.96 -3.84 -6.62
C VAL A 193 -9.48 -3.52 -6.47
N VAL A 194 -8.97 -2.53 -7.19
CA VAL A 194 -7.59 -2.06 -7.08
C VAL A 194 -7.57 -0.82 -6.19
N LEU A 195 -6.77 -0.82 -5.13
CA LEU A 195 -6.59 0.37 -4.31
C LEU A 195 -5.60 1.32 -4.99
N SER A 196 -6.11 2.47 -5.46
CA SER A 196 -5.28 3.54 -6.00
C SER A 196 -4.82 4.46 -4.87
N THR A 197 -3.56 4.31 -4.45
CA THR A 197 -3.04 4.94 -3.22
C THR A 197 -2.47 6.34 -3.42
N ALA A 198 -2.30 6.78 -4.66
CA ALA A 198 -1.84 8.12 -4.98
C ALA A 198 -2.39 8.60 -6.33
N GLN A 199 -2.35 9.91 -6.55
CA GLN A 199 -2.63 10.50 -7.85
C GLN A 199 -1.35 10.55 -8.68
N ALA A 200 -1.45 10.27 -9.99
CA ALA A 200 -0.32 10.25 -10.91
C ALA A 200 0.48 11.57 -10.94
N ALA A 201 -0.19 12.71 -10.74
CA ALA A 201 0.46 14.03 -10.69
C ALA A 201 1.55 14.16 -9.61
N LYS A 202 1.50 13.35 -8.55
CA LYS A 202 2.56 13.31 -7.51
C LYS A 202 3.86 12.66 -7.99
N PHE A 203 3.81 11.98 -9.13
CA PHE A 203 4.92 11.22 -9.73
C PHE A 203 5.08 11.60 -11.21
N ALA A 204 4.73 12.84 -11.57
CA ALA A 204 4.74 13.27 -12.96
C ALA A 204 6.13 13.16 -13.59
N ASP A 205 7.18 13.51 -12.85
CA ASP A 205 8.59 13.34 -13.22
C ASP A 205 8.94 11.90 -13.63
N ARG A 206 8.26 10.92 -13.05
CA ARG A 206 8.47 9.48 -13.32
C ARG A 206 7.54 8.93 -14.38
N VAL A 207 6.29 9.42 -14.43
CA VAL A 207 5.24 8.88 -15.32
C VAL A 207 5.29 9.52 -16.71
N GLU A 208 5.54 10.82 -16.81
CA GLU A 208 5.56 11.55 -18.10
C GLU A 208 6.56 10.95 -19.11
N PRO A 209 7.79 10.56 -18.74
CA PRO A 209 8.72 9.92 -19.68
C PRO A 209 8.23 8.57 -20.21
N ILE A 210 7.38 7.87 -19.45
CA ILE A 210 6.84 6.55 -19.82
C ILE A 210 5.66 6.70 -20.78
N ILE A 211 4.77 7.64 -20.51
CA ILE A 211 3.55 7.84 -21.32
C ILE A 211 3.75 8.84 -22.48
N GLY A 212 4.89 9.53 -22.52
CA GLY A 212 5.23 10.50 -23.57
C GLY A 212 4.32 11.74 -23.57
N THR A 213 3.72 12.11 -22.44
CA THR A 213 2.75 13.22 -22.34
C THR A 213 2.86 13.91 -20.99
N LYS A 214 2.74 15.23 -20.98
CA LYS A 214 2.72 16.04 -19.75
C LYS A 214 1.44 15.83 -18.95
N ILE A 215 1.58 15.61 -17.65
CA ILE A 215 0.45 15.43 -16.73
C ILE A 215 0.02 16.79 -16.22
N LYS A 216 -1.28 17.10 -16.33
CA LYS A 216 -1.84 18.31 -15.76
C LYS A 216 -1.77 18.24 -14.23
N ILE A 217 -0.95 19.10 -13.64
CA ILE A 217 -0.83 19.24 -12.19
C ILE A 217 -2.05 20.01 -11.65
N PRO A 218 -2.80 19.47 -10.67
CA PRO A 218 -3.89 20.21 -10.03
C PRO A 218 -3.39 21.51 -9.37
N SER A 219 -4.19 22.57 -9.43
CA SER A 219 -3.81 23.89 -8.89
C SER A 219 -3.38 23.86 -7.42
N GLN A 220 -4.04 23.04 -6.60
CA GLN A 220 -3.70 22.83 -5.19
C GLN A 220 -2.30 22.24 -5.00
N LEU A 221 -1.91 21.27 -5.85
CA LEU A 221 -0.58 20.67 -5.80
C LEU A 221 0.48 21.66 -6.31
N ALA A 222 0.20 22.39 -7.40
CA ALA A 222 1.09 23.43 -7.92
C ALA A 222 1.35 24.53 -6.87
N ALA A 223 0.32 24.96 -6.15
CA ALA A 223 0.44 25.95 -5.07
C ALA A 223 1.32 25.45 -3.91
N ALA A 224 1.33 24.15 -3.63
CA ALA A 224 2.20 23.56 -2.62
C ALA A 224 3.65 23.42 -3.11
N LEU A 225 3.86 23.00 -4.36
CA LEU A 225 5.19 22.80 -4.95
C LEU A 225 5.99 24.10 -5.11
N ASN A 226 5.32 25.23 -5.28
CA ASN A 226 5.97 26.54 -5.42
C ASN A 226 6.36 27.20 -4.09
N LYS A 227 6.09 26.56 -2.94
CA LYS A 227 6.48 27.10 -1.62
C LYS A 227 7.97 26.83 -1.36
N PRO A 228 8.66 27.73 -0.63
CA PRO A 228 10.04 27.49 -0.23
C PRO A 228 10.11 26.24 0.66
N VAL A 229 11.15 25.43 0.43
CA VAL A 229 11.45 24.26 1.26
C VAL A 229 12.04 24.74 2.58
N LEU A 230 11.37 24.44 3.70
CA LEU A 230 11.82 24.76 5.06
C LEU A 230 12.52 23.58 5.76
N ALA A 231 12.99 22.61 4.98
CA ALA A 231 13.63 21.40 5.52
C ALA A 231 15.02 21.72 6.07
N GLN A 232 15.32 21.20 7.26
CA GLN A 232 16.65 21.25 7.86
C GLN A 232 17.39 19.93 7.60
N THR A 233 18.60 20.03 7.06
CA THR A 233 19.47 18.85 6.87
C THR A 233 20.13 18.48 8.19
N ILE A 234 20.08 17.18 8.52
CA ILE A 234 20.71 16.60 9.70
C ILE A 234 21.47 15.34 9.29
N SER A 235 22.46 14.89 10.07
CA SER A 235 23.11 13.62 9.80
C SER A 235 22.21 12.43 10.16
N VAL A 236 22.64 11.23 9.80
CA VAL A 236 21.95 9.98 10.19
C VAL A 236 22.16 9.62 11.67
N ASN A 237 22.93 10.41 12.41
CA ASN A 237 23.19 10.20 13.83
C ASN A 237 22.01 10.72 14.67
N TYR A 238 21.57 9.89 15.62
CA TYR A 238 20.43 10.23 16.47
C TYR A 238 20.67 11.48 17.33
N THR A 239 21.92 11.74 17.74
CA THR A 239 22.28 12.88 18.58
C THR A 239 21.92 14.22 17.94
N ASP A 240 22.09 14.35 16.61
CA ASP A 240 21.73 15.58 15.88
C ASP A 240 20.22 15.84 15.96
N LEU A 241 19.42 14.78 15.77
CA LEU A 241 17.97 14.86 15.92
C LEU A 241 17.58 15.18 17.37
N GLN A 242 18.23 14.56 18.35
CA GLN A 242 17.97 14.80 19.76
C GLN A 242 18.19 16.27 20.11
N SER A 243 19.31 16.86 19.70
CA SER A 243 19.67 18.26 19.95
C SER A 243 18.60 19.23 19.42
N ILE A 244 18.13 19.01 18.19
CA ILE A 244 17.08 19.85 17.58
C ILE A 244 15.73 19.70 18.29
N LEU A 245 15.41 18.51 18.79
CA LEU A 245 14.15 18.27 19.52
C LEU A 245 14.16 18.86 20.93
N VAL A 246 15.33 19.10 21.52
CA VAL A 246 15.45 19.59 22.90
C VAL A 246 15.88 21.05 23.00
N GLU A 247 16.18 21.68 21.86
CA GLU A 247 16.34 23.13 21.72
C GLU A 247 15.03 23.87 22.03
#